data_AF-A0A7J9HIZ2-F1
#
_entry.id   AF-A0A7J9HIZ2-F1
#
_cell.length_a   1.000
_cell.length_b   1.000
_cell.length_c   1.000
_cell.angle_alpha   90.00
_cell.angle_beta   90.00
_cell.angle_gamma   90.00
#
_symmetry.space_group_name_H-M   'P 1'
#
loop_
_entity.id
_entity.type
_entity.pdbx_description
1 polymer ?
#
loop_
_entity_poly.entity_id
_entity_poly.type
_entity_poly.pdbx_seq_one_letter_code
_entity_poly.pdbx_strand_id
1 'polypeptide(L)'
;MRGTLMLSWILIICLSQVAVQSQYYSETLPYHPRPVKVTNLNFFMHRTTGLTIVVVAQANSTSNNNNSSVPFASLFAINDPLRTGPEPDSELIGNIQGIASVAGMNASSTEYLDFGFNTGKFNGSSLSVFSRGEPDLA
;
A
#
# COMPACT_ATOMS: atom_id res chain seq x y z
N MET A 1 1.14 63.55 3.86
CA MET A 1 1.31 62.99 2.49
C MET A 1 2.75 62.55 2.18
N ARG A 2 3.82 63.26 2.59
CA ARG A 2 5.22 62.82 2.33
C ARG A 2 5.67 61.58 3.13
N GLY A 3 5.24 61.43 4.39
CA GLY A 3 5.64 60.30 5.23
C GLY A 3 5.04 58.94 4.82
N THR A 4 3.80 58.93 4.31
CA THR A 4 3.12 57.71 3.84
C THR A 4 3.73 57.16 2.54
N LEU A 5 4.22 58.04 1.67
CA LEU A 5 4.95 57.67 0.46
C LEU A 5 6.28 56.96 0.80
N MET A 6 7.02 57.47 1.78
CA MET A 6 8.29 56.86 2.24
C MET A 6 8.07 55.46 2.85
N LEU A 7 7.05 55.29 3.69
CA LEU A 7 6.72 53.98 4.27
C LEU A 7 6.36 52.95 3.20
N SER A 8 5.63 53.38 2.16
CA SER A 8 5.23 52.49 1.06
C SER A 8 6.43 51.98 0.26
N TRP A 9 7.41 52.84 -0.03
CA TRP A 9 8.64 52.44 -0.72
C TRP A 9 9.49 51.46 0.11
N ILE A 10 9.59 51.67 1.43
CA ILE A 10 10.30 50.76 2.33
C ILE A 10 9.64 49.39 2.32
N LEU A 11 8.31 49.32 2.41
CA LEU A 11 7.57 48.05 2.38
C LEU A 11 7.78 47.30 1.05
N ILE A 12 7.76 48.00 -0.08
CA ILE A 12 8.01 47.43 -1.41
C ILE A 12 9.42 46.84 -1.51
N ILE A 13 10.43 47.54 -0.99
CA ILE A 13 11.82 47.05 -0.99
C ILE A 13 11.98 45.85 -0.05
N CYS A 14 11.35 45.85 1.13
CA CYS A 14 11.38 44.69 2.03
C CYS A 14 10.72 43.45 1.41
N LEU A 15 9.58 43.61 0.76
CA LEU A 15 8.86 42.51 0.12
C LEU A 15 9.63 41.92 -1.08
N SER A 16 10.38 42.72 -1.83
CA SER A 16 11.19 42.23 -2.94
C SER A 16 12.42 41.45 -2.48
N GLN A 17 13.04 41.82 -1.35
CA GLN A 17 14.17 41.06 -0.79
C GLN A 17 13.76 39.68 -0.24
N VAL A 18 12.57 39.56 0.38
CA VAL A 18 12.05 38.26 0.84
C VAL A 18 11.85 37.27 -0.31
N ALA A 19 11.37 37.75 -1.47
CA ALA A 19 11.19 36.90 -2.65
C ALA A 19 12.51 36.46 -3.30
N VAL A 20 13.59 37.23 -3.15
CA VAL A 20 14.91 36.94 -3.75
C VAL A 20 15.71 35.92 -2.94
N GLN A 21 15.44 35.78 -1.64
CA GLN A 21 16.16 34.86 -0.75
C GLN A 21 15.41 33.56 -0.38
N SER A 22 14.15 33.39 -0.75
CA SER A 22 13.41 32.13 -0.55
C SER A 22 13.56 31.19 -1.75
N GLN A 23 14.73 30.58 -1.92
CA GLN A 23 14.86 29.40 -2.79
C GLN A 23 14.61 28.14 -1.94
N TYR A 24 13.81 27.20 -2.46
CA TYR A 24 13.72 25.87 -1.88
C TYR A 24 15.10 25.23 -1.92
N TYR A 25 15.60 24.77 -0.77
CA TYR A 25 16.79 23.93 -0.73
C TYR A 25 16.48 22.63 -1.49
N SER A 26 17.23 22.36 -2.56
CA SER A 26 17.15 21.12 -3.32
C SER A 26 18.54 20.73 -3.81
N GLU A 27 19.08 19.61 -3.33
CA GLU A 27 20.28 18.96 -3.89
C GLU A 27 19.90 18.10 -5.11
N THR A 28 19.08 18.64 -6.03
CA THR A 28 18.64 17.86 -7.19
C THR A 28 19.81 17.64 -8.14
N LEU A 29 20.46 16.48 -8.00
CA LEU A 29 21.35 15.95 -9.02
C LEU A 29 20.54 15.66 -10.29
N PRO A 30 21.14 15.82 -11.49
CA PRO A 30 20.50 15.41 -12.73
C PRO A 30 20.06 13.95 -12.62
N TYR A 31 18.76 13.71 -12.81
CA TYR A 31 18.24 12.36 -12.84
C TYR A 31 18.77 11.64 -14.08
N HIS A 32 19.65 10.68 -13.87
CA HIS A 32 20.09 9.75 -14.92
C HIS A 32 19.20 8.51 -14.85
N PRO A 33 18.20 8.35 -15.73
CA PRO A 33 17.31 7.21 -15.70
C PRO A 33 18.11 5.93 -15.87
N ARG A 34 17.89 4.97 -14.96
CA ARG A 34 18.36 3.61 -15.17
C ARG A 34 17.54 2.97 -16.30
N PRO A 35 18.13 2.08 -17.11
CA PRO A 35 17.36 1.31 -18.08
C PRO A 35 16.18 0.61 -17.39
N VAL A 36 14.99 0.75 -17.97
CA VAL A 36 13.79 0.07 -17.49
C VAL A 36 14.01 -1.44 -17.60
N LYS A 37 13.75 -2.16 -16.52
CA LYS A 37 13.79 -3.63 -16.50
C LYS A 37 12.37 -4.15 -16.34
N VAL A 38 11.95 -5.01 -17.27
CA VAL A 38 10.68 -5.73 -17.19
C VAL A 38 10.94 -7.11 -16.61
N THR A 39 10.12 -7.51 -15.64
CA THR A 39 10.16 -8.84 -15.03
C THR A 39 8.76 -9.42 -15.08
N ASN A 40 8.63 -10.66 -15.57
CA ASN A 40 7.40 -11.43 -15.46
C ASN A 40 7.53 -12.38 -14.26
N LEU A 41 6.57 -12.34 -13.35
CA LEU A 41 6.55 -13.16 -12.14
C LEU A 41 5.35 -14.11 -12.22
N ASN A 42 5.60 -15.39 -11.97
CA ASN A 42 4.56 -16.42 -11.85
C ASN A 42 4.80 -17.19 -10.56
N PHE A 43 3.79 -17.23 -9.71
CA PHE A 43 3.83 -17.85 -8.39
C PHE A 43 2.42 -18.15 -7.91
N PHE A 44 2.32 -18.98 -6.88
CA PHE A 44 1.06 -19.44 -6.32
C PHE A 44 0.97 -19.04 -4.85
N MET A 45 -0.16 -18.43 -4.49
CA MET A 45 -0.51 -18.12 -3.10
C MET A 45 -1.23 -19.32 -2.50
N HIS A 46 -0.78 -19.77 -1.33
CA HIS A 46 -1.38 -20.88 -0.61
C HIS A 46 -2.11 -20.33 0.63
N ARG A 47 -3.44 -20.27 0.57
CA ARG A 47 -4.27 -19.75 1.66
C ARG A 47 -4.92 -20.87 2.45
N THR A 48 -4.97 -20.71 3.77
CA THR A 48 -5.66 -21.62 4.70
C THR A 48 -6.43 -20.81 5.72
N THR A 49 -7.77 -20.85 5.62
CA THR A 49 -8.69 -20.15 6.53
C THR A 49 -8.46 -20.56 7.98
N GLY A 50 -8.34 -19.56 8.86
CA GLY A 50 -8.09 -19.77 10.29
C GLY A 50 -6.62 -20.03 10.65
N LEU A 51 -5.73 -20.13 9.66
CA LEU A 51 -4.30 -20.30 9.88
C LEU A 51 -3.48 -19.17 9.25
N THR A 52 -3.58 -18.98 7.94
CA THR A 52 -2.81 -17.96 7.21
C THR A 52 -3.64 -16.69 6.95
N ILE A 53 -4.97 -16.80 6.97
CA ILE A 53 -5.90 -15.68 7.00
C ILE A 53 -6.79 -15.79 8.24
N VAL A 54 -6.83 -14.74 9.05
CA VAL A 54 -7.55 -14.71 10.33
C VAL A 54 -8.35 -13.43 10.49
N VAL A 55 -9.57 -13.54 11.02
CA VAL A 55 -10.38 -12.38 11.42
C VAL A 55 -9.73 -11.74 12.65
N VAL A 56 -9.41 -10.46 12.57
CA VAL A 56 -8.86 -9.70 13.70
C VAL A 56 -9.88 -8.75 14.32
N ALA A 57 -10.88 -8.30 13.56
CA ALA A 57 -11.96 -7.47 14.06
C ALA A 57 -13.22 -7.62 13.18
N GLN A 58 -14.39 -7.47 13.78
CA GLN A 58 -15.68 -7.48 13.10
C GLN A 58 -16.66 -6.55 13.83
N ALA A 59 -17.52 -5.85 13.10
CA ALA A 59 -18.60 -5.05 13.69
C ALA A 59 -19.73 -5.96 14.25
N ASN A 60 -20.14 -5.73 15.51
CA ASN A 60 -21.24 -6.50 16.13
C ASN A 60 -22.58 -6.34 15.41
N SER A 61 -22.86 -5.17 14.83
CA SER A 61 -24.14 -4.85 14.18
C SER A 61 -24.38 -5.64 12.88
N THR A 62 -23.35 -6.23 12.28
CA THR A 62 -23.44 -6.95 11.00
C THR A 62 -23.51 -8.47 11.15
N SER A 63 -23.40 -8.98 12.39
CA SER A 63 -23.39 -10.41 12.74
C SER A 63 -24.74 -11.11 12.54
N ASN A 64 -25.87 -10.38 12.59
CA ASN A 64 -27.19 -11.01 12.72
C ASN A 64 -28.04 -11.06 11.45
N ASN A 65 -27.63 -10.44 10.33
CA ASN A 65 -28.58 -10.14 9.25
C ASN A 65 -28.15 -10.48 7.82
N ASN A 66 -27.00 -11.14 7.61
CA ASN A 66 -26.49 -11.35 6.26
C ASN A 66 -26.14 -12.82 6.04
N ASN A 67 -26.80 -13.48 5.08
CA ASN A 67 -26.49 -14.82 4.57
C ASN A 67 -25.10 -14.93 3.88
N SER A 68 -24.18 -14.00 4.17
CA SER A 68 -22.83 -13.97 3.61
C SER A 68 -21.88 -14.73 4.53
N SER A 69 -21.03 -15.59 3.95
CA SER A 69 -19.92 -16.26 4.67
C SER A 69 -18.96 -15.25 5.32
N VAL A 70 -18.91 -14.03 4.78
CA VAL A 70 -18.04 -12.95 5.26
C VAL A 70 -18.83 -11.68 5.59
N PRO A 71 -18.92 -11.27 6.87
CA PRO A 71 -19.69 -10.09 7.27
C PRO A 71 -19.06 -8.77 6.81
N PHE A 72 -19.89 -7.78 6.50
CA PHE A 72 -19.44 -6.40 6.26
C PHE A 72 -18.67 -5.84 7.47
N ALA A 73 -17.65 -5.02 7.18
CA ALA A 73 -16.75 -4.44 8.17
C ALA A 73 -15.95 -5.49 8.96
N SER A 74 -15.66 -6.64 8.35
CA SER A 74 -14.66 -7.58 8.84
C SER A 74 -13.26 -7.14 8.40
N LEU A 75 -12.30 -7.25 9.32
CA LEU A 75 -10.89 -7.01 9.07
C LEU A 75 -10.12 -8.32 9.24
N PHE A 76 -9.26 -8.62 8.27
CA PHE A 76 -8.43 -9.81 8.23
C PHE A 76 -6.95 -9.45 8.30
N ALA A 77 -6.18 -10.27 9.00
CA ALA A 77 -4.74 -10.35 8.85
C ALA A 77 -4.38 -11.52 7.93
N ILE A 78 -3.41 -11.32 7.04
CA ILE A 78 -2.99 -12.26 6.01
C ILE A 78 -1.49 -12.53 6.16
N ASN A 79 -1.11 -13.80 6.10
CA ASN A 79 0.27 -14.29 6.02
C ASN A 79 0.31 -15.61 5.22
N ASP A 80 0.06 -15.52 3.91
CA ASP A 80 -0.04 -16.69 3.01
C ASP A 80 1.33 -17.07 2.42
N PRO A 81 1.75 -18.34 2.43
CA PRO A 81 2.94 -18.79 1.71
C PRO A 81 2.88 -18.52 0.19
N LEU A 82 4.01 -18.11 -0.40
CA LEU A 82 4.21 -18.04 -1.85
C LEU A 82 5.08 -19.20 -2.32
N ARG A 83 4.61 -19.91 -3.35
CA ARG A 83 5.31 -21.06 -3.92
C ARG A 83 5.46 -20.98 -5.44
N THR A 84 6.38 -21.79 -5.97
CA THR A 84 6.59 -21.92 -7.43
C THR A 84 5.49 -22.70 -8.14
N GLY A 85 4.73 -23.51 -7.41
CA GLY A 85 3.67 -24.36 -7.96
C GLY A 85 2.40 -24.39 -7.10
N PRO A 86 1.29 -24.90 -7.65
CA PRO A 86 0.06 -25.13 -6.89
C PRO A 86 0.19 -26.29 -5.88
N GLU A 87 1.20 -27.16 -6.02
CA GLU A 87 1.40 -28.30 -5.13
C GLU A 87 1.88 -27.85 -3.74
N PRO A 88 1.39 -28.47 -2.63
CA PRO A 88 1.76 -28.08 -1.27
C PRO A 88 3.25 -28.22 -0.94
N ASP A 89 3.96 -29.09 -1.64
CA ASP A 89 5.39 -29.39 -1.47
C ASP A 89 6.29 -28.66 -2.49
N SER A 90 5.71 -27.88 -3.42
CA SER A 90 6.46 -27.03 -4.34
C SER A 90 7.32 -26.00 -3.60
N GLU A 91 8.36 -25.48 -4.25
CA GLU A 91 9.36 -24.64 -3.58
C GLU A 91 8.73 -23.40 -2.94
N LEU A 92 9.00 -23.19 -1.64
CA LEU A 92 8.62 -21.98 -0.91
C LEU A 92 9.57 -20.84 -1.28
N ILE A 93 9.03 -19.77 -1.85
CA ILE A 93 9.81 -18.63 -2.36
C ILE A 93 9.59 -17.34 -1.57
N GLY A 94 8.66 -17.34 -0.62
CA GLY A 94 8.33 -16.17 0.17
C GLY A 94 6.95 -16.28 0.80
N ASN A 95 6.35 -15.12 1.06
CA ASN A 95 5.04 -15.01 1.66
C ASN A 95 4.35 -13.69 1.29
N ILE A 96 3.03 -13.68 1.39
CA ILE A 96 2.19 -12.49 1.27
C ILE A 96 1.78 -12.07 2.66
N GLN A 97 2.12 -10.85 3.07
CA GLN A 97 1.67 -10.26 4.33
C GLN A 97 0.73 -9.11 4.06
N GLY A 98 -0.32 -8.95 4.86
CA GLY A 98 -1.23 -7.85 4.62
C GLY A 98 -2.49 -7.83 5.46
N ILE A 99 -3.38 -6.94 5.04
CA ILE A 99 -4.71 -6.79 5.61
C ILE A 99 -5.77 -6.73 4.51
N ALA A 100 -6.93 -7.28 4.79
CA ALA A 100 -8.12 -7.14 3.96
C ALA A 100 -9.28 -6.60 4.80
N SER A 101 -9.96 -5.58 4.30
CA SER A 101 -11.14 -4.99 4.94
C SER A 101 -12.35 -5.18 4.03
N VAL A 102 -13.41 -5.81 4.54
CA VAL A 102 -14.66 -6.01 3.80
C VAL A 102 -15.41 -4.67 3.74
N ALA A 103 -15.19 -3.97 2.63
CA ALA A 103 -15.69 -2.62 2.41
C ALA A 103 -16.95 -2.58 1.53
N GLY A 104 -17.31 -3.68 0.85
CA GLY A 104 -18.51 -3.75 0.02
C GLY A 104 -19.62 -4.60 0.63
N MET A 105 -20.87 -4.30 0.25
CA MET A 105 -22.05 -5.09 0.64
C MET A 105 -22.10 -6.48 -0.03
N ASN A 106 -21.35 -6.66 -1.13
CA ASN A 106 -21.23 -7.93 -1.87
C ASN A 106 -19.96 -8.71 -1.48
N ALA A 107 -19.52 -8.62 -0.22
CA ALA A 107 -18.29 -9.27 0.28
C ALA A 107 -16.96 -8.85 -0.39
N SER A 108 -16.94 -7.81 -1.23
CA SER A 108 -15.68 -7.29 -1.79
C SER A 108 -14.80 -6.68 -0.69
N SER A 109 -13.50 -6.99 -0.73
CA SER A 109 -12.49 -6.44 0.17
C SER A 109 -11.67 -5.33 -0.50
N THR A 110 -11.15 -4.42 0.31
CA THR A 110 -9.98 -3.61 -0.01
C THR A 110 -8.78 -4.24 0.66
N GLU A 111 -7.75 -4.55 -0.10
CA GLU A 111 -6.59 -5.33 0.34
C GLU A 111 -5.31 -4.53 0.18
N TYR A 112 -4.48 -4.56 1.22
CA TYR A 112 -3.09 -4.14 1.17
C TYR A 112 -2.23 -5.38 1.40
N LEU A 113 -1.52 -5.80 0.35
CA LEU A 113 -0.73 -7.02 0.33
C LEU A 113 0.73 -6.69 -0.04
N ASP A 114 1.67 -7.20 0.72
CA ASP A 114 3.10 -7.16 0.43
C ASP A 114 3.59 -8.57 0.09
N PHE A 115 4.03 -8.74 -1.16
CA PHE A 115 4.58 -9.99 -1.69
C PHE A 115 6.09 -9.98 -1.45
N GLY A 116 6.53 -10.57 -0.33
CA GLY A 116 7.93 -10.65 0.05
C GLY A 116 8.60 -11.90 -0.54
N PHE A 117 9.71 -11.71 -1.26
CA PHE A 117 10.51 -12.82 -1.81
C PHE A 117 11.73 -13.08 -0.94
N ASN A 118 11.91 -14.34 -0.52
CA ASN A 118 12.96 -14.76 0.41
C ASN A 118 14.00 -15.69 -0.24
N THR A 119 13.81 -16.01 -1.53
CA THR A 119 14.72 -16.87 -2.31
C THR A 119 14.94 -16.32 -3.72
N GLY A 120 15.86 -16.94 -4.45
CA GLY A 120 16.12 -16.63 -5.85
C GLY A 120 16.66 -15.22 -6.09
N LYS A 121 16.46 -14.73 -7.32
CA LYS A 121 17.01 -13.44 -7.81
C LYS A 121 16.48 -12.22 -7.04
N PHE A 122 15.29 -12.33 -6.46
CA PHE A 122 14.59 -11.22 -5.80
C PHE A 122 14.60 -11.34 -4.27
N ASN A 123 15.44 -12.22 -3.71
CA ASN A 123 15.58 -12.38 -2.26
C ASN A 123 15.79 -11.02 -1.57
N GLY A 124 14.96 -10.71 -0.59
CA GLY A 124 14.95 -9.45 0.17
C GLY A 124 14.21 -8.30 -0.53
N SER A 125 13.60 -8.54 -1.69
CA SER A 125 12.73 -7.56 -2.37
C SER A 125 11.27 -7.87 -2.10
N SER A 126 10.40 -6.87 -2.29
CA SER A 126 8.96 -7.05 -2.26
C SER A 126 8.22 -6.30 -3.36
N LEU A 127 6.97 -6.69 -3.60
CA LEU A 127 6.00 -5.98 -4.42
C LEU A 127 4.77 -5.73 -3.57
N SER A 128 4.38 -4.48 -3.36
CA SER A 128 3.15 -4.16 -2.64
C SER A 128 2.01 -3.84 -3.59
N VAL A 129 0.83 -4.39 -3.31
CA VAL A 129 -0.41 -4.18 -4.06
C VAL A 129 -1.46 -3.61 -3.11
N PHE A 130 -2.06 -2.49 -3.51
CA PHE A 130 -3.24 -1.95 -2.87
C PHE A 130 -4.39 -1.95 -3.87
N SER A 131 -5.36 -2.84 -3.68
CA SER A 131 -6.40 -3.10 -4.68
C SER A 131 -7.69 -3.61 -4.03
N ARG A 132 -8.69 -3.89 -4.87
CA ARG A 132 -9.89 -4.64 -4.49
C ARG A 132 -9.64 -6.14 -4.68
N GLY A 133 -10.19 -6.94 -3.78
CA GLY A 133 -10.15 -8.39 -3.84
C GLY A 133 -11.44 -9.01 -3.31
N GLU A 134 -11.39 -10.31 -3.09
CA GLU A 134 -12.41 -11.06 -2.37
C GLU A 134 -11.69 -11.86 -1.27
N PRO A 135 -12.11 -11.73 0.00
CA PRO A 135 -11.63 -12.58 1.07
C PRO A 135 -12.27 -13.95 0.86
N ASP A 136 -11.63 -14.77 0.02
CA ASP A 136 -12.01 -16.14 -0.24
C ASP A 136 -11.83 -16.95 1.06
N LEU A 137 -12.96 -17.17 1.76
CA LEU A 137 -13.06 -17.86 3.04
C LEU A 137 -14.01 -19.06 2.96
N ALA A 138 -14.31 -19.53 1.75
CA ALA A 138 -15.16 -20.70 1.51
C ALA A 138 -14.49 -22.01 1.99
#